data_AF-A0AAV8EEF9-F1
#
_entry.id   AF-A0AAV8EEF9-F1
#
_cell.length_a   1.000
_cell.length_b   1.000
_cell.length_c   1.000
_cell.angle_alpha   90.00
_cell.angle_beta   90.00
_cell.angle_gamma   90.00
#
_symmetry.space_group_name_H-M   'P 1'
#
loop_
_entity.id
_entity.type
_entity.pdbx_description
1 polymer ?
#
loop_
_entity_poly.entity_id
_entity_poly.type
_entity_poly.pdbx_seq_one_letter_code
_entity_poly.pdbx_strand_id
1 'polypeptide(L)'
;MGSCLRDWKLVLVMLSVTACFSVMNILIKVVITEGMPPLVLVSLRQLVATVFIAPIAYLRERKMRPKMTFEIFVYLFLGGLFGASLTQYLFYTGLKHTSATFTCAFLNIVPVFTFLMALLFRLDILNVNSKAGVLKLTGTLICLAGTVLLMFYQGLTLIPSHHSEISKQESRPTISSTRHDWMIGSIFLVMGCIAWSSWFLIQSKIGKKYPTLYSSTAITFFLGFIQATAFCFVTEKGISAWIPQTKLQIITVVFSGIVGSGIGFLVLSWCVEKRGPVFTAAFSPLTQMMVAVFDILFLHEVLHLGSVLGSALVIAGLYFLLWGKSYEAHHSDVKPIVQNGDAHLQLQTV
;
A
#
# COMPACT_ATOMS: atom_id res chain seq x y z
N MET A 1 4.26 -21.67 -21.41
CA MET A 1 4.92 -22.03 -20.13
C MET A 1 5.61 -20.84 -19.42
N GLY A 2 6.34 -19.96 -20.11
CA GLY A 2 7.15 -18.90 -19.48
C GLY A 2 6.41 -17.70 -18.87
N SER A 3 5.14 -17.46 -19.24
CA SER A 3 4.27 -16.45 -18.62
C SER A 3 3.77 -16.94 -17.24
N CYS A 4 3.14 -18.11 -17.18
CA CYS A 4 2.57 -18.67 -15.95
C CYS A 4 3.61 -18.82 -14.81
N LEU A 5 4.85 -19.26 -15.12
CA LEU A 5 5.96 -19.33 -14.16
C LEU A 5 6.43 -17.96 -13.65
N ARG A 6 6.30 -16.91 -14.46
CA ARG A 6 6.68 -15.54 -14.10
C ARG A 6 5.62 -14.89 -13.19
N ASP A 7 4.36 -15.23 -13.40
CA ASP A 7 3.22 -14.78 -12.60
C ASP A 7 3.29 -15.38 -11.19
N TRP A 8 3.58 -16.68 -11.08
CA TRP A 8 3.74 -17.35 -9.78
C TRP A 8 4.90 -16.79 -8.94
N LYS A 9 6.05 -16.52 -9.56
CA LYS A 9 7.20 -15.89 -8.88
C LYS A 9 6.83 -14.52 -8.29
N LEU A 10 6.05 -13.73 -9.01
CA LEU A 10 5.64 -12.40 -8.58
C LEU A 10 4.67 -12.48 -7.40
N VAL A 11 3.72 -13.43 -7.42
CA VAL A 11 2.83 -13.71 -6.29
C VAL A 11 3.62 -14.14 -5.05
N LEU A 12 4.56 -15.09 -5.18
CA LEU A 12 5.39 -15.55 -4.06
C LEU A 12 6.23 -14.43 -3.44
N VAL A 13 6.82 -13.58 -4.27
CA VAL A 13 7.60 -12.41 -3.83
C VAL A 13 6.70 -11.41 -3.09
N MET A 14 5.50 -11.14 -3.60
CA MET A 14 4.53 -10.26 -2.93
C MET A 14 4.06 -10.85 -1.60
N LEU A 15 3.77 -12.15 -1.53
CA LEU A 15 3.42 -12.84 -0.28
C LEU A 15 4.54 -12.74 0.77
N SER A 16 5.80 -12.84 0.34
CA SER A 16 6.97 -12.70 1.22
C SER A 16 7.09 -11.28 1.78
N VAL A 17 6.90 -10.26 0.94
CA VAL A 17 6.89 -8.84 1.37
C VAL A 17 5.75 -8.58 2.34
N THR A 18 4.56 -9.09 2.03
CA THR A 18 3.37 -9.02 2.87
C THR A 18 3.64 -9.62 4.26
N ALA A 19 4.24 -10.80 4.36
CA ALA A 19 4.60 -11.40 5.65
C ALA A 19 5.61 -10.53 6.43
N CYS A 20 6.60 -9.94 5.74
CA CYS A 20 7.55 -9.02 6.38
C CYS A 20 6.87 -7.75 6.89
N PHE A 21 5.90 -7.21 6.14
CA PHE A 21 5.12 -6.04 6.55
C PHE A 21 4.27 -6.34 7.79
N SER A 22 3.75 -7.55 7.92
CA SER A 22 3.04 -8.01 9.12
C SER A 22 3.92 -7.96 10.36
N VAL A 23 5.09 -8.59 10.31
CA VAL A 23 6.06 -8.57 11.42
C VAL A 23 6.49 -7.14 11.76
N MET A 24 6.73 -6.32 10.74
CA MET A 24 7.09 -4.92 10.91
C MET A 24 5.99 -4.13 11.64
N ASN A 25 4.72 -4.28 11.25
CA ASN A 25 3.61 -3.55 11.86
C ASN A 25 3.45 -3.87 13.34
N ILE A 26 3.66 -5.13 13.74
CA ILE A 26 3.67 -5.55 15.15
C ILE A 26 4.77 -4.82 15.92
N LEU A 27 6.01 -4.86 15.42
CA LEU A 27 7.15 -4.20 16.06
C LEU A 27 6.93 -2.69 16.18
N ILE A 28 6.37 -2.07 15.14
CA ILE A 28 6.05 -0.64 15.11
C ILE A 28 4.99 -0.28 16.14
N LYS A 29 3.95 -1.10 16.28
CA LYS A 29 2.92 -0.90 17.31
C LYS A 29 3.54 -0.90 18.70
N VAL A 30 4.38 -1.90 19.01
CA VAL A 30 5.03 -2.01 20.33
C VAL A 30 5.87 -0.77 20.64
N VAL A 31 6.72 -0.31 19.72
CA VAL A 31 7.59 0.86 19.99
C VAL A 31 6.82 2.18 20.06
N ILE A 32 5.69 2.31 19.34
CA ILE A 32 4.81 3.48 19.48
C ILE A 32 4.14 3.47 20.86
N THR A 33 3.73 2.30 21.36
CA THR A 33 3.17 2.14 22.72
C THR A 33 4.21 2.42 23.80
N GLU A 34 5.50 2.10 23.57
CA GLU A 34 6.61 2.51 24.44
C GLU A 34 6.91 4.03 24.42
N GLY A 35 6.17 4.81 23.62
CA GLY A 35 6.27 6.28 23.60
C GLY A 35 7.13 6.84 22.48
N MET A 36 7.58 6.04 21.50
CA MET A 36 8.33 6.57 20.36
C MET A 36 7.41 7.44 19.46
N PRO A 37 7.78 8.70 19.16
CA PRO A 37 6.97 9.55 18.28
C PRO A 37 6.88 8.99 16.85
N PRO A 38 5.68 8.89 16.25
CA PRO A 38 5.49 8.31 14.92
C PRO A 38 6.31 9.00 13.83
N LEU A 39 6.43 10.32 13.86
CA LEU A 39 7.19 11.07 12.84
C LEU A 39 8.68 10.84 12.93
N VAL A 40 9.23 10.66 14.14
CA VAL A 40 10.63 10.27 14.33
C VAL A 40 10.84 8.88 13.75
N LEU A 41 9.96 7.91 14.08
CA LEU A 41 10.03 6.55 13.54
C LEU A 41 9.99 6.54 12.00
N VAL A 42 9.05 7.26 11.40
CA VAL A 42 8.94 7.39 9.93
C VAL A 42 10.22 8.00 9.35
N SER A 43 10.74 9.07 9.94
CA SER A 43 11.95 9.74 9.47
C SER A 43 13.16 8.81 9.52
N LEU A 44 13.43 8.19 10.68
CA LEU A 44 14.56 7.27 10.85
C LEU A 44 14.44 6.05 9.92
N ARG A 45 13.23 5.51 9.77
CA ARG A 45 12.93 4.42 8.83
C ARG A 45 13.34 4.78 7.39
N GLN A 46 13.05 5.99 6.93
CA GLN A 46 13.42 6.42 5.58
C GLN A 46 14.89 6.77 5.42
N LEU A 47 15.52 7.26 6.47
CA LEU A 47 16.96 7.45 6.49
C LEU A 47 17.67 6.11 6.32
N VAL A 48 17.30 5.09 7.10
CA VAL A 48 17.85 3.74 6.99
C VAL A 48 17.61 3.16 5.59
N ALA A 49 16.39 3.29 5.05
CA ALA A 49 16.08 2.82 3.70
C ALA A 49 16.96 3.51 2.64
N THR A 50 17.18 4.82 2.77
CA THR A 50 18.03 5.60 1.87
C THR A 50 19.47 5.12 1.95
N VAL A 51 20.04 5.00 3.16
CA VAL A 51 21.42 4.53 3.37
C VAL A 51 21.61 3.11 2.86
N PHE A 52 20.60 2.26 2.96
CA PHE A 52 20.64 0.89 2.45
C PHE A 52 20.57 0.82 0.91
N ILE A 53 19.63 1.54 0.26
CA ILE A 53 19.44 1.46 -1.20
C ILE A 53 20.47 2.30 -1.97
N ALA A 54 20.87 3.48 -1.46
CA ALA A 54 21.78 4.39 -2.16
C ALA A 54 23.07 3.74 -2.70
N PRO A 55 23.81 2.91 -1.94
CA PRO A 55 25.00 2.23 -2.47
C PRO A 55 24.65 1.23 -3.57
N ILE A 56 23.54 0.49 -3.43
CA ILE A 56 23.06 -0.46 -4.44
C ILE A 56 22.70 0.29 -5.74
N ALA A 57 22.00 1.41 -5.61
CA ALA A 57 21.63 2.29 -6.71
C ALA A 57 22.85 2.89 -7.42
N TYR A 58 23.86 3.30 -6.66
CA TYR A 58 25.10 3.82 -7.23
C TYR A 58 25.87 2.74 -8.00
N LEU A 59 26.06 1.56 -7.40
CA LEU A 59 26.82 0.49 -8.04
C LEU A 59 26.14 -0.08 -9.28
N ARG A 60 24.80 -0.26 -9.25
CA ARG A 60 24.05 -0.88 -10.35
C ARG A 60 23.66 0.08 -11.46
N GLU A 61 23.31 1.33 -11.13
CA GLU A 61 22.61 2.20 -12.08
C GLU A 61 23.33 3.51 -12.39
N ARG A 62 24.51 3.81 -11.81
CA ARG A 62 25.21 5.09 -12.02
C ARG A 62 25.39 5.50 -13.49
N LYS A 63 25.55 4.53 -14.40
CA LYS A 63 25.74 4.79 -15.84
C LYS A 63 24.43 4.87 -16.64
N MET A 64 23.31 4.46 -16.05
CA MET A 64 22.00 4.35 -16.72
C MET A 64 21.02 5.44 -16.31
N ARG A 65 21.40 6.33 -15.38
CA ARG A 65 20.52 7.38 -14.83
C ARG A 65 20.13 8.38 -15.92
N PRO A 66 18.83 8.55 -16.18
CA PRO A 66 18.34 9.65 -17.00
C PRO A 66 18.70 11.01 -16.40
N LYS A 67 18.73 12.06 -17.24
CA LYS A 67 18.87 13.43 -16.74
C LYS A 67 17.68 13.78 -15.84
N MET A 68 17.96 14.39 -14.69
CA MET A 68 16.91 14.81 -13.77
C MET A 68 16.24 16.08 -14.30
N THR A 69 14.98 15.95 -14.73
CA THR A 69 14.14 17.10 -15.08
C THR A 69 13.31 17.53 -13.87
N PHE A 70 12.84 18.78 -13.87
CA PHE A 70 11.95 19.28 -12.83
C PHE A 70 10.69 18.42 -12.68
N GLU A 71 10.11 17.97 -13.78
CA GLU A 71 8.94 17.10 -13.76
C GLU A 71 9.20 15.77 -13.05
N ILE A 72 10.32 15.10 -13.35
CA ILE A 72 10.67 13.84 -12.68
C ILE A 72 10.92 14.09 -11.19
N PHE A 73 11.59 15.18 -10.84
CA PHE A 73 11.80 15.56 -9.45
C PHE A 73 10.47 15.76 -8.72
N VAL A 74 9.48 16.43 -9.33
CA VAL A 74 8.14 16.59 -8.73
C VAL A 74 7.48 15.23 -8.50
N TYR A 75 7.54 14.30 -9.46
CA TYR A 75 7.01 12.95 -9.24
C TYR A 75 7.71 12.21 -8.11
N LEU A 76 9.04 12.28 -8.01
CA LEU A 76 9.81 11.67 -6.91
C LEU A 76 9.49 12.33 -5.56
N PHE A 77 9.33 13.65 -5.53
CA PHE A 77 8.94 14.39 -4.34
C PHE A 77 7.54 14.01 -3.86
N LEU A 78 6.56 13.95 -4.77
CA LEU A 78 5.20 13.49 -4.46
C LEU A 78 5.20 12.00 -4.08
N GLY A 79 6.06 11.19 -4.69
CA GLY A 79 6.26 9.79 -4.31
C GLY A 79 6.78 9.64 -2.88
N GLY A 80 7.73 10.50 -2.48
CA GLY A 80 8.23 10.55 -1.10
C GLY A 80 7.12 10.98 -0.14
N LEU A 81 6.34 11.99 -0.53
CA LEU A 81 5.29 12.55 0.31
C LEU A 81 4.19 11.51 0.52
N PHE A 82 3.58 11.02 -0.55
CA PHE A 82 2.44 10.11 -0.47
C PHE A 82 2.85 8.67 -0.11
N GLY A 83 4.04 8.20 -0.48
CA GLY A 83 4.47 6.82 -0.17
C GLY A 83 5.21 6.69 1.15
N ALA A 84 6.25 7.49 1.32
CA ALA A 84 7.21 7.32 2.40
C ALA A 84 6.81 8.07 3.67
N SER A 85 6.21 9.26 3.56
CA SER A 85 6.03 10.14 4.73
C SER A 85 4.58 10.24 5.19
N LEU A 86 3.73 10.85 4.38
CA LEU A 86 2.34 11.18 4.75
C LEU A 86 1.53 9.90 5.03
N THR A 87 1.58 8.90 4.15
CA THR A 87 0.84 7.64 4.38
C THR A 87 1.23 7.00 5.70
N GLN A 88 2.53 6.85 5.97
CA GLN A 88 2.97 6.19 7.20
C GLN A 88 2.55 6.97 8.45
N TYR A 89 2.68 8.29 8.41
CA TYR A 89 2.19 9.15 9.50
C TYR A 89 0.69 8.99 9.74
N LEU A 90 -0.12 9.05 8.67
CA LEU A 90 -1.58 8.92 8.76
C LEU A 90 -1.98 7.55 9.32
N PHE A 91 -1.34 6.47 8.89
CA PHE A 91 -1.59 5.12 9.41
C PHE A 91 -1.17 4.96 10.87
N TYR A 92 -0.01 5.48 11.27
CA TYR A 92 0.45 5.38 12.66
C TYR A 92 -0.34 6.27 13.62
N THR A 93 -0.78 7.44 13.15
CA THR A 93 -1.68 8.30 13.92
C THR A 93 -3.07 7.67 14.04
N GLY A 94 -3.59 7.10 12.94
CA GLY A 94 -4.83 6.32 12.97
C GLY A 94 -4.75 5.14 13.94
N LEU A 95 -3.62 4.43 13.94
CA LEU A 95 -3.35 3.31 14.84
C LEU A 95 -3.30 3.75 16.32
N LYS A 96 -2.79 4.95 16.64
CA LYS A 96 -2.79 5.47 18.01
C LYS A 96 -4.19 5.65 18.59
N HIS A 97 -5.16 5.97 17.74
CA HIS A 97 -6.54 6.23 18.15
C HIS A 97 -7.48 5.02 17.93
N THR A 98 -6.97 3.91 17.39
CA THR A 98 -7.75 2.73 17.03
C THR A 98 -7.00 1.43 17.37
N SER A 99 -7.41 0.28 16.84
CA SER A 99 -6.70 -1.00 17.02
C SER A 99 -5.90 -1.38 15.76
N ALA A 100 -4.94 -2.30 15.91
CA ALA A 100 -4.16 -2.81 14.78
C ALA A 100 -5.06 -3.52 13.75
N THR A 101 -5.98 -4.35 14.23
CA THR A 101 -6.99 -5.01 13.40
C THR A 101 -7.86 -4.00 12.66
N PHE A 102 -8.34 -2.94 13.34
CA PHE A 102 -9.16 -1.89 12.73
C PHE A 102 -8.35 -1.01 11.76
N THR A 103 -7.06 -0.79 11.99
CA THR A 103 -6.19 -0.08 11.06
C THR A 103 -5.94 -0.90 9.80
N CYS A 104 -5.63 -2.20 9.96
CA CYS A 104 -5.35 -3.08 8.84
C CYS A 104 -6.58 -3.28 7.95
N ALA A 105 -7.78 -3.31 8.53
CA ALA A 105 -9.07 -3.28 7.83
C ALA A 105 -9.16 -2.26 6.69
N PHE A 106 -8.62 -1.05 6.89
CA PHE A 106 -8.69 0.01 5.88
C PHE A 106 -7.81 -0.28 4.67
N LEU A 107 -6.78 -1.13 4.79
CA LEU A 107 -5.95 -1.56 3.66
C LEU A 107 -6.77 -2.31 2.61
N ASN A 108 -7.95 -2.83 2.97
CA ASN A 108 -8.88 -3.43 2.02
C ASN A 108 -9.52 -2.44 1.04
N ILE A 109 -9.57 -1.15 1.38
CA ILE A 109 -10.12 -0.09 0.51
C ILE A 109 -9.09 0.36 -0.52
N VAL A 110 -7.79 0.18 -0.25
CA VAL A 110 -6.70 0.65 -1.11
C VAL A 110 -6.87 0.27 -2.58
N PRO A 111 -7.18 -0.99 -2.96
CA PRO A 111 -7.37 -1.33 -4.37
C PRO A 111 -8.56 -0.59 -5.01
N VAL A 112 -9.64 -0.38 -4.25
CA VAL A 112 -10.84 0.35 -4.70
C VAL A 112 -10.48 1.81 -4.98
N PHE A 113 -9.84 2.50 -4.03
CA PHE A 113 -9.38 3.87 -4.25
C PHE A 113 -8.35 3.96 -5.36
N THR A 114 -7.41 3.02 -5.46
CA THR A 114 -6.43 2.96 -6.55
C THR A 114 -7.12 2.86 -7.91
N PHE A 115 -8.16 2.01 -8.02
CA PHE A 115 -8.93 1.89 -9.26
C PHE A 115 -9.72 3.16 -9.58
N LEU A 116 -10.46 3.72 -8.60
CA LEU A 116 -11.21 4.96 -8.79
C LEU A 116 -10.32 6.13 -9.20
N MET A 117 -9.16 6.28 -8.56
CA MET A 117 -8.17 7.30 -8.95
C MET A 117 -7.60 7.01 -10.34
N ALA A 118 -7.35 5.74 -10.69
CA ALA A 118 -6.88 5.38 -12.03
C ALA A 118 -7.90 5.77 -13.11
N LEU A 119 -9.21 5.64 -12.84
CA LEU A 119 -10.26 6.14 -13.72
C LEU A 119 -10.27 7.67 -13.79
N LEU A 120 -10.19 8.36 -12.64
CA LEU A 120 -10.18 9.83 -12.56
C LEU A 120 -9.02 10.44 -13.36
N PHE A 121 -7.82 9.87 -13.25
CA PHE A 121 -6.63 10.31 -13.99
C PHE A 121 -6.52 9.72 -15.41
N ARG A 122 -7.58 9.04 -15.89
CA ARG A 122 -7.62 8.37 -17.22
C ARG A 122 -6.43 7.44 -17.48
N LEU A 123 -5.96 6.77 -16.42
CA LEU A 123 -4.91 5.75 -16.49
C LEU A 123 -5.49 4.37 -16.82
N ASP A 124 -6.79 4.20 -16.66
CA ASP A 124 -7.56 3.00 -17.00
C ASP A 124 -8.85 3.42 -17.70
N ILE A 125 -9.32 2.63 -18.67
CA ILE A 125 -10.55 2.90 -19.44
C ILE A 125 -11.60 1.91 -18.98
N LEU A 126 -12.69 2.40 -18.41
CA LEU A 126 -13.85 1.57 -18.05
C LEU A 126 -14.87 1.60 -19.19
N ASN A 127 -14.86 0.56 -20.02
CA ASN A 127 -15.91 0.36 -21.00
C ASN A 127 -16.96 -0.61 -20.44
N VAL A 128 -18.01 -0.09 -19.81
CA VAL A 128 -19.09 -0.87 -19.18
C VAL A 128 -19.88 -1.74 -20.17
N ASN A 129 -19.78 -1.46 -21.47
CA ASN A 129 -20.40 -2.29 -22.51
C ASN A 129 -19.54 -3.50 -22.90
N SER A 130 -18.28 -3.55 -22.43
CA SER A 130 -17.37 -4.66 -22.67
C SER A 130 -17.41 -5.65 -21.50
N LYS A 131 -17.23 -6.95 -21.80
CA LYS A 131 -17.12 -8.00 -20.77
C LYS A 131 -16.03 -7.69 -19.73
N ALA A 132 -14.90 -7.12 -20.16
CA ALA A 132 -13.83 -6.66 -19.28
C ALA A 132 -14.30 -5.55 -18.32
N GLY A 133 -15.01 -4.54 -18.83
CA GLY A 133 -15.49 -3.43 -18.01
C GLY A 133 -16.58 -3.86 -17.02
N VAL A 134 -17.46 -4.79 -17.41
CA VAL A 134 -18.44 -5.39 -16.48
C VAL A 134 -17.70 -6.10 -15.34
N LEU A 135 -16.70 -6.94 -15.64
CA LEU A 135 -15.90 -7.64 -14.62
C LEU A 135 -15.14 -6.68 -13.68
N LYS A 136 -14.56 -5.60 -14.22
CA LYS A 136 -13.91 -4.55 -13.43
C LYS A 136 -14.90 -3.86 -12.49
N LEU A 137 -16.08 -3.49 -12.99
CA LEU A 137 -17.10 -2.79 -12.21
C LEU A 137 -17.70 -3.69 -11.12
N THR A 138 -18.10 -4.92 -11.46
CA THR A 138 -18.64 -5.87 -10.48
C THR A 138 -17.61 -6.22 -9.42
N GLY A 139 -16.36 -6.48 -9.80
CA GLY A 139 -15.27 -6.71 -8.85
C GLY A 139 -15.04 -5.54 -7.90
N THR A 140 -15.13 -4.30 -8.40
CA THR A 140 -15.02 -3.09 -7.57
C THR A 140 -16.18 -2.97 -6.58
N LEU A 141 -17.42 -3.21 -7.01
CA LEU A 141 -18.61 -3.16 -6.16
C LEU A 141 -18.56 -4.25 -5.07
N ILE A 142 -18.12 -5.46 -5.41
CA ILE A 142 -17.94 -6.55 -4.44
C ILE A 142 -16.84 -6.19 -3.43
N CYS A 143 -15.73 -5.59 -3.85
CA CYS A 143 -14.69 -5.10 -2.92
C CYS A 143 -15.23 -4.03 -1.97
N LEU A 144 -16.01 -3.08 -2.49
CA LEU A 144 -16.61 -2.03 -1.67
C LEU A 144 -17.57 -2.62 -0.63
N ALA A 145 -18.44 -3.55 -1.05
CA ALA A 145 -19.34 -4.27 -0.15
C ALA A 145 -18.58 -5.07 0.92
N GLY A 146 -17.53 -5.80 0.51
CA GLY A 146 -16.65 -6.53 1.43
C GLY A 146 -15.98 -5.63 2.45
N THR A 147 -15.58 -4.42 2.03
CA THR A 147 -14.96 -3.49 2.97
C THR A 147 -15.95 -2.84 3.92
N VAL A 148 -17.16 -2.49 3.45
CA VAL A 148 -18.23 -1.98 4.32
C VAL A 148 -18.60 -3.05 5.37
N LEU A 149 -18.73 -4.30 4.96
CA LEU A 149 -18.98 -5.41 5.87
C LEU A 149 -17.85 -5.54 6.90
N LEU A 150 -16.59 -5.41 6.46
CA LEU A 150 -15.44 -5.49 7.33
C LEU A 150 -15.36 -4.35 8.38
N MET A 151 -15.79 -3.14 8.01
CA MET A 151 -15.75 -1.97 8.90
C MET A 151 -16.92 -1.93 9.89
N PHE A 152 -18.11 -2.35 9.47
CA PHE A 152 -19.33 -2.15 10.26
C PHE A 152 -19.84 -3.43 10.93
N TYR A 153 -19.37 -4.61 10.51
CA TYR A 153 -19.78 -5.87 11.11
C TYR A 153 -18.61 -6.47 11.91
N GLN A 154 -18.68 -6.40 13.24
CA GLN A 154 -17.74 -7.13 14.11
C GLN A 154 -18.14 -8.61 14.28
N GLY A 155 -19.42 -8.97 14.13
CA GLY A 155 -19.88 -10.37 14.21
C GLY A 155 -19.49 -11.08 15.51
N LEU A 156 -19.54 -12.41 15.49
CA LEU A 156 -19.13 -13.26 16.63
C LEU A 156 -17.61 -13.23 16.81
N THR A 157 -17.14 -13.22 18.06
CA THR A 157 -15.73 -13.47 18.40
C THR A 157 -15.39 -14.93 18.11
N LEU A 158 -14.47 -15.17 17.17
CA LEU A 158 -14.12 -16.52 16.73
C LEU A 158 -13.04 -17.19 17.59
N ILE A 159 -12.15 -16.40 18.20
CA ILE A 159 -11.08 -16.89 19.08
C ILE A 159 -11.13 -16.07 20.37
N PRO A 160 -11.65 -16.63 21.49
CA PRO A 160 -11.56 -16.00 22.79
C PRO A 160 -10.11 -16.03 23.27
N SER A 161 -9.58 -14.90 23.77
CA SER A 161 -8.25 -14.85 24.38
C SER A 161 -8.29 -15.35 25.83
N HIS A 162 -7.42 -16.31 26.15
CA HIS A 162 -7.32 -16.97 27.47
C HIS A 162 -6.71 -16.07 28.58
N HIS A 163 -6.41 -14.80 28.32
CA HIS A 163 -5.81 -13.87 29.30
C HIS A 163 -6.75 -12.77 29.80
N SER A 164 -8.05 -12.87 29.54
CA SER A 164 -9.04 -11.86 29.90
C SER A 164 -9.49 -11.88 31.37
N GLU A 165 -8.60 -12.21 32.32
CA GLU A 165 -8.91 -12.12 33.77
C GLU A 165 -7.96 -11.26 34.63
N ILE A 166 -6.85 -10.69 34.12
CA ILE A 166 -5.87 -10.02 35.04
C ILE A 166 -5.74 -8.49 34.88
N SER A 167 -6.37 -7.83 33.91
CA SER A 167 -6.30 -6.35 33.80
C SER A 167 -7.69 -5.69 33.85
N LYS A 168 -8.39 -5.81 34.99
CA LYS A 168 -9.53 -4.94 35.35
C LYS A 168 -9.13 -3.95 36.43
N GLN A 169 -8.04 -3.21 36.23
CA GLN A 169 -7.75 -2.06 37.07
C GLN A 169 -6.88 -1.05 36.33
N GLU A 170 -7.53 -0.16 35.56
CA GLU A 170 -7.18 1.26 35.48
C GLU A 170 -8.20 2.03 34.61
N SER A 171 -8.79 3.07 35.23
CA SER A 171 -9.61 4.15 34.65
C SER A 171 -10.70 3.81 33.62
N ARG A 172 -11.98 3.92 34.01
CA ARG A 172 -13.10 4.09 33.06
C ARG A 172 -12.88 5.37 32.23
N PRO A 173 -12.67 5.31 30.89
CA PRO A 173 -12.83 6.50 30.06
C PRO A 173 -14.33 6.73 29.84
N THR A 174 -14.74 7.99 29.82
CA THR A 174 -16.10 8.39 29.45
C THR A 174 -16.39 7.95 28.01
N ILE A 175 -17.55 7.33 27.78
CA ILE A 175 -18.00 6.74 26.49
C ILE A 175 -17.98 7.75 25.32
N SER A 176 -17.97 9.06 25.60
CA SER A 176 -17.84 10.12 24.60
C SER A 176 -16.41 10.33 24.09
N SER A 177 -15.38 10.15 24.93
CA SER A 177 -13.97 10.31 24.53
C SER A 177 -13.53 9.22 23.54
N THR A 178 -13.91 7.97 23.81
CA THR A 178 -13.59 6.81 22.98
C THR A 178 -14.22 6.88 21.58
N ARG A 179 -15.40 7.49 21.44
CA ARG A 179 -16.06 7.65 20.12
C ARG A 179 -15.39 8.74 19.27
N HIS A 180 -14.96 9.83 19.90
CA HIS A 180 -14.28 10.92 19.22
C HIS A 180 -12.91 10.49 18.71
N ASP A 181 -12.12 9.81 19.55
CA ASP A 181 -10.81 9.26 19.17
C ASP A 181 -10.93 8.26 18.02
N TRP A 182 -11.90 7.34 18.11
CA TRP A 182 -12.12 6.35 17.06
C TRP A 182 -12.53 6.97 15.71
N MET A 183 -13.33 8.05 15.74
CA MET A 183 -13.73 8.78 14.52
C MET A 183 -12.54 9.52 13.91
N ILE A 184 -11.73 10.18 14.73
CA ILE A 184 -10.48 10.84 14.30
C ILE A 184 -9.54 9.82 13.66
N GLY A 185 -9.33 8.68 14.32
CA GLY A 185 -8.50 7.61 13.79
C GLY A 185 -9.01 7.10 12.44
N SER A 186 -10.32 6.91 12.29
CA SER A 186 -10.94 6.50 11.02
C SER A 186 -10.68 7.52 9.89
N ILE A 187 -10.79 8.81 10.16
CA ILE A 187 -10.51 9.87 9.18
C ILE A 187 -9.04 9.82 8.74
N PHE A 188 -8.10 9.68 9.68
CA PHE A 188 -6.68 9.49 9.39
C PHE A 188 -6.42 8.25 8.52
N LEU A 189 -7.07 7.13 8.81
CA LEU A 189 -6.93 5.89 8.04
C LEU A 189 -7.47 6.02 6.61
N VAL A 190 -8.63 6.67 6.41
CA VAL A 190 -9.17 6.95 5.06
C VAL A 190 -8.21 7.82 4.26
N MET A 191 -7.70 8.91 4.86
CA MET A 191 -6.69 9.77 4.23
C MET A 191 -5.42 8.96 3.89
N GLY A 192 -5.01 8.06 4.78
CA GLY A 192 -3.90 7.14 4.57
C GLY A 192 -4.11 6.23 3.36
N CYS A 193 -5.30 5.65 3.20
CA CYS A 193 -5.62 4.82 2.04
C CYS A 193 -5.61 5.60 0.72
N ILE A 194 -6.09 6.84 0.72
CA ILE A 194 -6.05 7.73 -0.45
C ILE A 194 -4.60 8.09 -0.79
N ALA A 195 -3.79 8.44 0.21
CA ALA A 195 -2.37 8.73 0.03
C ALA A 195 -1.61 7.50 -0.51
N TRP A 196 -1.87 6.31 0.04
CA TRP A 196 -1.26 5.06 -0.42
C TRP A 196 -1.66 4.70 -1.85
N SER A 197 -2.93 4.88 -2.18
CA SER A 197 -3.44 4.70 -3.55
C SER A 197 -2.80 5.69 -4.53
N SER A 198 -2.63 6.95 -4.11
CA SER A 198 -1.95 7.99 -4.89
C SER A 198 -0.50 7.60 -5.17
N TRP A 199 0.20 7.04 -4.19
CA TRP A 199 1.57 6.57 -4.37
C TRP A 199 1.68 5.51 -5.46
N PHE A 200 0.78 4.51 -5.51
CA PHE A 200 0.80 3.51 -6.59
C PHE A 200 0.72 4.16 -7.98
N LEU A 201 -0.16 5.14 -8.16
CA LEU A 201 -0.31 5.87 -9.43
C LEU A 201 0.94 6.69 -9.78
N ILE A 202 1.48 7.42 -8.80
CA ILE A 202 2.71 8.20 -8.96
C ILE A 202 3.89 7.27 -9.30
N GLN A 203 4.02 6.14 -8.61
CA GLN A 203 5.07 5.15 -8.84
C GLN A 203 5.02 4.59 -10.26
N SER A 204 3.81 4.37 -10.81
CA SER A 204 3.63 3.97 -12.21
C SER A 204 4.17 5.01 -13.19
N LYS A 205 4.04 6.31 -12.88
CA LYS A 205 4.61 7.40 -13.69
C LYS A 205 6.11 7.52 -13.51
N ILE A 206 6.63 7.38 -12.28
CA ILE A 206 8.07 7.36 -11.99
C ILE A 206 8.76 6.27 -12.79
N GLY A 207 8.26 5.03 -12.74
CA GLY A 207 8.89 3.91 -13.46
C GLY A 207 8.91 4.06 -14.98
N LYS A 208 7.97 4.83 -15.55
CA LYS A 208 7.96 5.17 -16.99
C LYS A 208 8.93 6.30 -17.35
N LYS A 209 9.04 7.33 -16.50
CA LYS A 209 9.85 8.53 -16.77
C LYS A 209 11.30 8.43 -16.30
N TYR A 210 11.54 7.61 -15.30
CA TYR A 210 12.83 7.40 -14.66
C TYR A 210 13.07 5.90 -14.40
N PRO A 211 13.35 5.10 -15.46
CA PRO A 211 13.39 3.63 -15.43
C PRO A 211 14.66 3.06 -14.75
N THR A 212 15.07 3.68 -13.64
CA THR A 212 16.15 3.23 -12.77
C THR A 212 15.56 3.01 -11.39
N LEU A 213 15.10 1.78 -11.14
CA LEU A 213 14.32 1.38 -9.98
C LEU A 213 15.04 1.68 -8.67
N TYR A 214 16.31 1.31 -8.54
CA TYR A 214 17.03 1.49 -7.27
C TYR A 214 17.27 2.97 -6.98
N SER A 215 17.64 3.74 -8.01
CA SER A 215 17.91 5.17 -7.92
C SER A 215 16.63 5.97 -7.65
N SER A 216 15.53 5.64 -8.32
CA SER A 216 14.23 6.30 -8.10
C SER A 216 13.74 6.05 -6.68
N THR A 217 13.81 4.81 -6.19
CA THR A 217 13.42 4.46 -4.82
C THR A 217 14.34 5.13 -3.78
N ALA A 218 15.66 5.16 -3.99
CA ALA A 218 16.59 5.85 -3.09
C ALA A 218 16.30 7.36 -2.98
N ILE A 219 16.09 8.04 -4.12
CA ILE A 219 15.76 9.48 -4.13
C ILE A 219 14.40 9.72 -3.46
N THR A 220 13.41 8.87 -3.76
CA THR A 220 12.07 8.97 -3.16
C THR A 220 12.13 8.85 -1.63
N PHE A 221 12.90 7.90 -1.10
CA PHE A 221 13.09 7.78 0.35
C PHE A 221 13.89 8.91 0.96
N PHE A 222 14.90 9.43 0.26
CA PHE A 222 15.64 10.58 0.73
C PHE A 222 14.75 11.84 0.83
N LEU A 223 13.93 12.09 -0.19
CA LEU A 223 12.95 13.18 -0.17
C LEU A 223 11.89 12.94 0.92
N GLY A 224 11.44 11.69 1.09
CA GLY A 224 10.55 11.29 2.18
C GLY A 224 11.16 11.58 3.55
N PHE A 225 12.42 11.23 3.77
CA PHE A 225 13.15 11.55 5.01
C PHE A 225 13.15 13.06 5.29
N ILE A 226 13.47 13.89 4.29
CA ILE A 226 13.45 15.35 4.43
C ILE A 226 12.05 15.84 4.79
N GLN A 227 11.02 15.38 4.09
CA GLN A 227 9.63 15.78 4.32
C GLN A 227 9.13 15.36 5.71
N ALA A 228 9.40 14.11 6.12
CA ALA A 228 9.01 13.60 7.43
C ALA A 228 9.74 14.33 8.55
N THR A 229 11.02 14.63 8.36
CA THR A 229 11.84 15.39 9.32
C THR A 229 11.36 16.83 9.45
N ALA A 230 11.11 17.51 8.33
CA ALA A 230 10.56 18.86 8.33
C ALA A 230 9.20 18.90 9.04
N PHE A 231 8.32 17.94 8.76
CA PHE A 231 7.02 17.85 9.42
C PHE A 231 7.15 17.51 10.91
N CYS A 232 8.12 16.67 11.29
CA CYS A 232 8.44 16.38 12.68
C CYS A 232 8.90 17.63 13.43
N PHE A 233 9.77 18.46 12.85
CA PHE A 233 10.22 19.69 13.52
C PHE A 233 9.12 20.75 13.70
N VAL A 234 8.10 20.74 12.83
CA VAL A 234 6.93 21.62 12.96
C VAL A 234 5.99 21.17 14.08
N THR A 235 5.88 19.85 14.30
CA THR A 235 4.88 19.25 15.19
C THR A 235 5.44 18.88 16.57
N GLU A 236 6.66 18.38 16.62
CA GLU A 236 7.33 17.89 17.83
C GLU A 236 8.43 18.87 18.28
N LYS A 237 8.36 19.32 19.54
CA LYS A 237 9.34 20.22 20.15
C LYS A 237 10.32 19.41 20.99
N GLY A 238 11.38 18.88 20.38
CA GLY A 238 12.47 18.25 21.14
C GLY A 238 13.40 17.37 20.29
N ILE A 239 14.72 17.60 20.43
CA ILE A 239 15.75 16.78 19.75
C ILE A 239 15.96 15.45 20.47
N SER A 240 15.67 15.36 21.76
CA SER A 240 15.82 14.13 22.57
C SER A 240 14.97 12.97 22.06
N ALA A 241 13.83 13.26 21.43
CA ALA A 241 12.94 12.28 20.82
C ALA A 241 13.57 11.51 19.65
N TRP A 242 14.62 12.07 19.01
CA TRP A 242 15.29 11.49 17.84
C TRP A 242 16.25 10.36 18.17
N ILE A 243 16.60 10.21 19.45
CA ILE A 243 17.52 9.18 19.91
C ILE A 243 16.67 8.00 20.40
N PRO A 244 16.70 6.84 19.71
CA PRO A 244 16.06 5.63 20.21
C PRO A 244 16.62 5.29 21.60
N GLN A 245 15.73 5.11 22.57
CA GLN A 245 16.08 4.90 23.98
C GLN A 245 16.28 3.42 24.30
N THR A 246 15.59 2.53 23.57
CA THR A 246 15.61 1.08 23.83
C THR A 246 16.26 0.30 22.69
N LYS A 247 16.83 -0.86 23.00
CA LYS A 247 17.36 -1.79 21.98
C LYS A 247 16.26 -2.21 20.99
N LEU A 248 15.02 -2.36 21.46
CA LEU A 248 13.87 -2.70 20.64
C LEU A 248 13.56 -1.58 19.62
N GLN A 249 13.57 -0.31 20.04
CA GLN A 249 13.40 0.82 19.12
C GLN A 249 14.44 0.84 18.01
N ILE A 250 15.72 0.58 18.33
CA ILE A 250 16.80 0.51 17.34
C ILE A 250 16.55 -0.64 16.35
N ILE A 251 16.27 -1.84 16.85
CA ILE A 251 16.01 -3.02 16.02
C ILE A 251 14.81 -2.77 15.09
N THR A 252 13.72 -2.20 15.62
CA THR A 252 12.52 -1.88 14.85
C THR A 252 12.79 -0.85 13.76
N VAL A 253 13.53 0.22 14.06
CA VAL A 253 13.92 1.24 13.07
C VAL A 253 14.76 0.62 11.95
N VAL A 254 15.78 -0.18 12.29
CA VAL A 254 16.67 -0.80 11.30
C VAL A 254 15.91 -1.83 10.45
N PHE A 255 15.14 -2.72 11.09
CA PHE A 255 14.36 -3.74 10.40
C PHE A 255 13.29 -3.13 9.50
N SER A 256 12.50 -2.17 10.00
CA SER A 256 11.46 -1.49 9.21
C SER A 256 12.05 -0.65 8.07
N GLY A 257 13.23 -0.06 8.27
CA GLY A 257 13.95 0.69 7.25
C GLY A 257 14.49 -0.19 6.14
N ILE A 258 15.17 -1.29 6.47
CA ILE A 258 15.78 -2.20 5.47
C ILE A 258 14.71 -3.06 4.80
N VAL A 259 13.90 -3.78 5.59
CA VAL A 259 12.96 -4.78 5.07
C VAL A 259 11.66 -4.12 4.63
N GLY A 260 11.09 -3.27 5.49
CA GLY A 260 9.82 -2.60 5.23
C GLY A 260 9.91 -1.60 4.08
N SER A 261 10.71 -0.56 4.25
CA SER A 261 10.91 0.47 3.22
C SER A 261 11.86 0.00 2.13
N GLY A 262 13.08 -0.41 2.48
CA GLY A 262 14.15 -0.71 1.52
C GLY A 262 13.76 -1.78 0.49
N ILE A 263 13.63 -3.02 0.94
CA ILE A 263 13.30 -4.18 0.10
C ILE A 263 11.83 -4.14 -0.30
N GLY A 264 10.93 -3.93 0.67
CA GLY A 264 9.48 -4.00 0.46
C GLY A 264 8.96 -3.01 -0.58
N PHE A 265 9.25 -1.71 -0.44
CA PHE A 265 8.80 -0.73 -1.44
C PHE A 265 9.51 -0.89 -2.77
N LEU A 266 10.76 -1.37 -2.79
CA LEU A 266 11.45 -1.64 -4.04
C LEU A 266 10.76 -2.76 -4.82
N VAL A 267 10.35 -3.83 -4.13
CA VAL A 267 9.52 -4.90 -4.72
C VAL A 267 8.15 -4.38 -5.15
N LEU A 268 7.49 -3.56 -4.33
CA LEU A 268 6.21 -2.94 -4.71
C LEU A 268 6.36 -2.07 -5.96
N SER A 269 7.40 -1.23 -6.01
CA SER A 269 7.72 -0.36 -7.14
C SER A 269 7.97 -1.18 -8.41
N TRP A 270 8.75 -2.26 -8.29
CA TRP A 270 8.98 -3.20 -9.37
C TRP A 270 7.68 -3.87 -9.84
N CYS A 271 6.80 -4.26 -8.92
CA CYS A 271 5.51 -4.84 -9.24
C CYS A 271 4.61 -3.84 -9.98
N VAL A 272 4.58 -2.57 -9.55
CA VAL A 272 3.84 -1.49 -10.23
C VAL A 272 4.36 -1.27 -11.65
N GLU A 273 5.68 -1.30 -11.85
CA GLU A 273 6.27 -1.18 -13.18
C GLU A 273 5.92 -2.35 -14.10
N LYS A 274 5.83 -3.57 -13.55
CA LYS A 274 5.58 -4.78 -14.33
C LYS A 274 4.10 -5.04 -14.62
N ARG A 275 3.20 -4.75 -13.68
CA ARG A 275 1.78 -5.14 -13.73
C ARG A 275 0.82 -3.96 -13.59
N GLY A 276 1.33 -2.77 -13.31
CA GLY A 276 0.54 -1.57 -13.12
C GLY A 276 0.05 -1.39 -11.68
N PRO A 277 -0.41 -0.17 -11.35
CA PRO A 277 -0.71 0.24 -9.97
C PRO A 277 -1.89 -0.52 -9.36
N VAL A 278 -2.97 -0.70 -10.12
CA VAL A 278 -4.19 -1.38 -9.64
C VAL A 278 -3.91 -2.86 -9.33
N PHE A 279 -3.09 -3.52 -10.14
CA PHE A 279 -2.70 -4.91 -9.89
C PHE A 279 -1.90 -5.03 -8.59
N THR A 280 -0.89 -4.18 -8.40
CA THR A 280 -0.08 -4.20 -7.17
C THR A 280 -0.92 -3.86 -5.94
N ALA A 281 -1.80 -2.86 -6.04
CA ALA A 281 -2.68 -2.46 -4.95
C ALA A 281 -3.60 -3.60 -4.49
N ALA A 282 -4.01 -4.49 -5.39
CA ALA A 282 -4.82 -5.68 -5.08
C ALA A 282 -4.15 -6.67 -4.10
N PHE A 283 -2.85 -6.56 -3.85
CA PHE A 283 -2.18 -7.37 -2.82
C PHE A 283 -2.27 -6.76 -1.41
N SER A 284 -2.79 -5.54 -1.26
CA SER A 284 -2.93 -4.88 0.05
C SER A 284 -3.83 -5.67 1.02
N PRO A 285 -4.99 -6.22 0.59
CA PRO A 285 -5.81 -7.10 1.44
C PRO A 285 -5.12 -8.36 1.94
N LEU A 286 -4.26 -8.96 1.11
CA LEU A 286 -3.47 -10.12 1.52
C LEU A 286 -2.50 -9.74 2.65
N THR A 287 -2.01 -8.49 2.64
CA THR A 287 -1.19 -7.95 3.73
C THR A 287 -1.96 -7.88 5.04
N GLN A 288 -3.21 -7.41 5.01
CA GLN A 288 -4.08 -7.46 6.19
C GLN A 288 -4.29 -8.88 6.69
N MET A 289 -4.56 -9.85 5.82
CA MET A 289 -4.79 -11.23 6.27
C MET A 289 -3.58 -11.81 6.98
N MET A 290 -2.37 -11.59 6.46
CA MET A 290 -1.16 -12.05 7.13
C MET A 290 -0.93 -11.29 8.45
N VAL A 291 -1.17 -9.98 8.49
CA VAL A 291 -1.10 -9.21 9.76
C VAL A 291 -2.05 -9.81 10.80
N ALA A 292 -3.31 -10.09 10.43
CA ALA A 292 -4.29 -10.66 11.35
C ALA A 292 -3.86 -12.04 11.88
N VAL A 293 -3.27 -12.89 11.03
CA VAL A 293 -2.71 -14.19 11.47
C VAL A 293 -1.57 -13.98 12.45
N PHE A 294 -0.61 -13.10 12.15
CA PHE A 294 0.51 -12.81 13.05
C PHE A 294 0.05 -12.13 14.36
N ASP A 295 -0.95 -11.24 14.31
CA ASP A 295 -1.52 -10.59 15.50
C ASP A 295 -2.22 -11.59 16.43
N ILE A 296 -2.90 -12.62 15.90
CA ILE A 296 -3.42 -13.71 16.74
C ILE A 296 -2.28 -14.50 17.38
N LEU A 297 -1.27 -14.86 16.57
CA LEU A 297 -0.18 -15.73 17.01
C LEU A 297 0.71 -15.07 18.07
N PHE A 298 0.99 -13.77 17.93
CA PHE A 298 1.95 -13.05 18.78
C PHE A 298 1.31 -12.08 19.77
N LEU A 299 0.17 -11.47 19.44
CA LEU A 299 -0.49 -10.45 20.28
C LEU A 299 -1.77 -10.98 20.96
N HIS A 300 -2.22 -12.19 20.63
CA HIS A 300 -3.46 -12.79 21.12
C HIS A 300 -4.69 -11.87 20.96
N GLU A 301 -4.72 -11.07 19.89
CA GLU A 301 -5.88 -10.24 19.58
C GLU A 301 -7.09 -11.07 19.15
N VAL A 302 -8.28 -10.54 19.47
CA VAL A 302 -9.56 -11.20 19.28
C VAL A 302 -9.97 -11.09 17.80
N LEU A 303 -10.07 -12.21 17.09
CA LEU A 303 -10.48 -12.20 15.70
C LEU A 303 -12.00 -12.27 15.55
N HIS A 304 -12.53 -11.29 14.83
CA HIS A 304 -13.95 -11.06 14.61
C HIS A 304 -14.43 -11.68 13.30
N LEU A 305 -15.58 -12.38 13.30
CA LEU A 305 -16.14 -13.05 12.12
C LEU A 305 -16.32 -12.11 10.92
N GLY A 306 -16.73 -10.87 11.15
CA GLY A 306 -16.89 -9.91 10.05
C GLY A 306 -15.59 -9.48 9.39
N SER A 307 -14.45 -9.54 10.10
CA SER A 307 -13.14 -9.34 9.49
C SER A 307 -12.77 -10.47 8.53
N VAL A 308 -13.09 -11.72 8.86
CA VAL A 308 -12.85 -12.88 7.98
C VAL A 308 -13.72 -12.80 6.74
N LEU A 309 -15.04 -12.64 6.92
CA LEU A 309 -16.02 -12.61 5.84
C LEU A 309 -15.78 -11.41 4.91
N GLY A 310 -15.53 -10.23 5.49
CA GLY A 310 -15.21 -9.03 4.72
C GLY A 310 -13.94 -9.18 3.89
N SER A 311 -12.88 -9.76 4.47
CA SER A 311 -11.61 -10.01 3.76
C SER A 311 -11.78 -11.02 2.62
N ALA A 312 -12.54 -12.10 2.85
CA ALA A 312 -12.85 -13.08 1.81
C ALA A 312 -13.62 -12.45 0.64
N LEU A 313 -14.59 -11.57 0.95
CA LEU A 313 -15.38 -10.88 -0.08
C LEU A 313 -14.51 -9.86 -0.85
N VAL A 314 -13.59 -9.17 -0.19
CA VAL A 314 -12.61 -8.29 -0.84
C VAL A 314 -11.71 -9.07 -1.80
N ILE A 315 -11.22 -10.25 -1.40
CA ILE A 315 -10.41 -11.11 -2.27
C ILE A 315 -11.21 -11.59 -3.48
N ALA A 316 -12.45 -12.00 -3.28
CA ALA A 316 -13.33 -12.39 -4.38
C ALA A 316 -13.56 -11.24 -5.36
N GLY A 317 -13.86 -10.03 -4.86
CA GLY A 317 -14.03 -8.83 -5.70
C GLY A 317 -12.76 -8.48 -6.48
N LEU A 318 -11.60 -8.59 -5.84
CA LEU A 318 -10.31 -8.38 -6.49
C LEU A 318 -10.06 -9.39 -7.61
N TYR A 319 -10.39 -10.66 -7.39
CA TYR A 319 -10.27 -11.69 -8.41
C TYR A 319 -11.06 -11.33 -9.68
N PHE A 320 -12.32 -10.91 -9.53
CA PHE A 320 -13.13 -10.45 -10.66
C PHE A 320 -12.54 -9.21 -11.35
N LEU A 321 -12.03 -8.24 -10.58
CA LEU A 321 -11.41 -7.04 -11.12
C LEU A 321 -10.15 -7.36 -11.93
N LEU A 322 -9.28 -8.20 -11.37
CA LEU A 322 -8.05 -8.64 -12.03
C LEU A 322 -8.34 -9.51 -13.26
N TRP A 323 -9.39 -10.34 -13.20
CA TRP A 323 -9.86 -11.09 -14.36
C TRP A 323 -10.37 -10.13 -15.45
N GLY A 324 -11.11 -9.08 -15.11
CA GLY A 324 -11.51 -8.05 -16.06
C GLY A 324 -10.30 -7.43 -16.79
N LYS A 325 -9.20 -7.18 -16.06
CA LYS A 325 -7.95 -6.69 -16.64
C LYS A 325 -7.23 -7.71 -17.52
N SER A 326 -7.15 -8.97 -17.08
CA SER A 326 -6.51 -10.02 -17.90
C SER A 326 -7.30 -10.28 -19.18
N TYR A 327 -8.64 -10.24 -19.10
CA TYR A 327 -9.52 -10.36 -20.25
C TYR A 327 -9.29 -9.23 -21.26
N GLU A 328 -9.17 -7.99 -20.80
CA GLU A 328 -8.87 -6.84 -21.67
C GLU A 328 -7.49 -6.96 -22.34
N ALA A 329 -6.45 -7.38 -21.61
CA ALA A 329 -5.11 -7.57 -22.16
C ALA A 329 -5.11 -8.63 -23.28
N HIS A 330 -5.74 -9.78 -23.06
CA HIS A 330 -5.82 -10.85 -24.05
C HIS A 330 -6.64 -10.49 -25.29
N HIS A 331 -7.65 -9.62 -25.18
CA HIS A 331 -8.50 -9.23 -26.31
C HIS A 331 -8.06 -7.92 -26.99
N SER A 332 -7.11 -7.18 -26.39
CA SER A 332 -6.49 -6.01 -27.03
C SER A 332 -5.38 -6.40 -28.01
N ASP A 333 -4.65 -7.49 -27.74
CA ASP A 333 -3.64 -8.05 -28.65
C ASP A 333 -4.25 -8.75 -29.89
N VAL A 334 -5.57 -8.94 -29.94
CA VAL A 334 -6.28 -9.69 -30.99
C VAL A 334 -7.08 -8.76 -31.93
N LYS A 335 -6.96 -7.43 -31.83
CA LYS A 335 -7.54 -6.57 -32.88
C LYS A 335 -6.71 -6.74 -34.16
N PRO A 336 -7.28 -7.28 -35.26
CA PRO A 336 -6.60 -7.25 -36.55
C PRO A 336 -6.44 -5.77 -36.94
N ILE A 337 -5.26 -5.43 -37.46
CA ILE A 337 -5.10 -4.24 -38.27
C ILE A 337 -6.07 -4.41 -39.43
N VAL A 338 -7.24 -3.76 -39.38
CA VAL A 338 -8.07 -3.59 -40.57
C VAL A 338 -7.28 -2.63 -41.45
N GLN A 339 -6.60 -3.25 -42.42
CA GLN A 339 -5.82 -2.61 -43.46
C GLN A 339 -6.74 -1.66 -44.23
N ASN A 340 -6.41 -0.37 -44.17
CA ASN A 340 -6.88 0.60 -45.15
C ASN A 340 -6.39 0.14 -46.53
N GLY A 341 -7.30 -0.19 -47.43
CA GLY A 341 -6.97 -0.57 -48.80
C GLY A 341 -8.13 -1.29 -49.46
N ASP A 342 -8.99 -0.50 -50.11
CA ASP A 342 -9.57 -0.79 -51.45
C ASP A 342 -10.89 -0.03 -51.65
N ALA A 343 -10.76 1.26 -51.95
CA ALA A 343 -11.79 2.05 -52.62
C ALA A 343 -11.14 3.06 -53.57
N HIS A 344 -10.18 2.61 -54.38
CA HIS A 344 -9.69 3.31 -55.56
C HIS A 344 -9.29 2.28 -56.61
N LEU A 345 -10.28 1.60 -57.19
CA LEU A 345 -10.21 0.91 -58.48
C LEU A 345 -11.61 0.39 -58.85
N GLN A 346 -12.50 1.31 -59.22
CA GLN A 346 -13.60 0.99 -60.15
C GLN A 346 -13.12 1.44 -61.54
N LEU A 347 -12.49 0.49 -62.22
CA LEU A 347 -12.65 0.16 -63.63
C LEU A 347 -13.01 1.31 -64.59
N GLN A 348 -12.01 1.70 -65.39
CA GLN A 348 -12.23 1.86 -66.83
C GLN A 348 -12.87 0.59 -67.38
N THR A 349 -14.12 0.69 -67.84
CA THR A 349 -14.57 0.01 -69.07
C THR A 349 -15.86 0.65 -69.56
N VAL A 350 -15.81 1.05 -70.84
CA VAL A 350 -16.84 1.66 -71.71
C VAL A 350 -16.88 3.19 -71.67
#